data_AF-A0AAD6BEL7-F1
#
_entry.id   AF-A0AAD6BEL7-F1
#
_cell.length_a   1.000
_cell.length_b   1.000
_cell.length_c   1.000
_cell.angle_alpha   90.00
_cell.angle_beta   90.00
_cell.angle_gamma   90.00
#
_symmetry.space_group_name_H-M   'P 1'
#
loop_
_entity.id
_entity.type
_entity.pdbx_description
1 polymer ?
#
loop_
_entity_poly.entity_id
_entity_poly.type
_entity_poly.pdbx_seq_one_letter_code
_entity_poly.pdbx_strand_id
1 'polypeptide(L)'
;MKVATSLLALSLLQVCSAVPIGHPTNWLRECRATTNLSVPALEVLLGGRWDNLRNMDTGRVINIGYFQRQTTGDGLYLIPDEVFVIPYKETGVETSSEIISSWQEQKSSTSHSINVEMSFISVLNGKFSKENQRMKTHQVKDSSTTTRVQVRNFIYTVKVYPDFTLDARFAQQAKEIADAIENNQTRNVDYLSERMVLDYGTHVITTIPKYPAKLCALQTYQSNIQYSLIQSHVGGIPFYPGITLQKWQESTRNNLVAIDRSGFPLHYFINTNTFPDLPQPTVGKVAIAVSQAVERYYKVNTRPWCVDVT
;
A
#
# COMPACT_ATOMS: atom_id res chain seq x y z
N MET A 1 -35.24 -67.01 28.98
CA MET A 1 -35.45 -65.58 28.66
C MET A 1 -34.10 -64.96 28.36
N LYS A 2 -33.81 -64.63 27.09
CA LYS A 2 -32.54 -64.01 26.68
C LYS A 2 -32.75 -62.49 26.63
N VAL A 3 -31.93 -61.75 27.37
CA VAL A 3 -31.92 -60.28 27.36
C VAL A 3 -31.01 -59.82 26.22
N ALA A 4 -31.55 -59.07 25.27
CA ALA A 4 -30.79 -58.45 24.20
C ALA A 4 -30.38 -57.03 24.62
N THR A 5 -29.09 -56.84 24.90
CA THR A 5 -28.48 -55.52 25.11
C THR A 5 -28.11 -54.92 23.75
N SER A 6 -28.77 -53.85 23.35
CA SER A 6 -28.38 -53.03 22.20
C SER A 6 -27.36 -51.97 22.64
N LEU A 7 -26.16 -52.02 22.07
CA LEU A 7 -25.12 -51.00 22.21
C LEU A 7 -25.34 -49.90 21.15
N LEU A 8 -25.64 -48.69 21.60
CA LEU A 8 -25.68 -47.49 20.76
C LEU A 8 -24.27 -46.89 20.66
N ALA A 9 -23.65 -47.00 19.49
CA ALA A 9 -22.42 -46.29 19.16
C ALA A 9 -22.77 -44.85 18.75
N LEU A 10 -22.42 -43.87 19.59
CA LEU A 10 -22.45 -42.45 19.20
C LEU A 10 -21.22 -42.13 18.35
N SER A 11 -21.41 -41.99 17.05
CA SER A 11 -20.44 -41.37 16.16
C SER A 11 -20.46 -39.85 16.36
N LEU A 12 -19.41 -39.29 16.97
CA LEU A 12 -19.16 -37.85 17.00
C LEU A 12 -18.71 -37.42 15.60
N LEU A 13 -19.65 -36.92 14.80
CA LEU A 13 -19.35 -36.15 13.59
C LEU A 13 -18.75 -34.81 14.03
N GLN A 14 -17.44 -34.67 13.89
CA GLN A 14 -16.75 -33.41 14.05
C GLN A 14 -17.11 -32.54 12.84
N VAL A 15 -18.21 -31.79 12.95
CA VAL A 15 -18.59 -30.77 11.99
C VAL A 15 -17.55 -29.66 12.09
N CYS A 16 -16.61 -29.64 11.15
CA CYS A 16 -15.81 -28.45 10.88
C CYS A 16 -16.77 -27.35 10.42
N SER A 17 -17.22 -26.52 11.36
CA SER A 17 -17.92 -25.28 11.05
C SER A 17 -16.94 -24.39 10.28
N ALA A 18 -17.10 -24.31 8.96
CA ALA A 18 -16.50 -23.23 8.20
C ALA A 18 -17.02 -21.93 8.81
N VAL A 19 -16.15 -21.15 9.45
CA VAL A 19 -16.48 -19.78 9.89
C VAL A 19 -17.00 -19.05 8.66
N PRO A 20 -18.24 -18.55 8.65
CA PRO A 20 -18.73 -17.80 7.51
C PRO A 20 -17.84 -16.58 7.36
N ILE A 21 -17.04 -16.53 6.30
CA ILE A 21 -16.36 -15.30 5.89
C ILE A 21 -17.49 -14.39 5.42
N GLY A 22 -17.98 -13.55 6.33
CA GLY A 22 -19.02 -12.57 6.03
C GLY A 22 -18.55 -11.74 4.85
N HIS A 23 -19.34 -11.72 3.77
CA HIS A 23 -19.15 -10.70 2.75
C HIS A 23 -19.28 -9.35 3.44
N PRO A 24 -18.30 -8.43 3.30
CA PRO A 24 -18.39 -7.12 3.89
C PRO A 24 -19.70 -6.47 3.41
N THR A 25 -20.58 -6.13 4.34
CA THR A 25 -21.79 -5.36 4.05
C THR A 25 -21.37 -4.14 3.24
N ASN A 26 -22.12 -3.73 2.23
CA ASN A 26 -21.69 -2.59 1.41
C ASN A 26 -22.02 -1.27 2.14
N TRP A 27 -21.33 -1.03 3.27
CA TRP A 27 -21.57 0.06 4.21
C TRP A 27 -21.55 1.42 3.53
N LEU A 28 -20.71 1.58 2.51
CA LEU A 28 -20.64 2.81 1.72
C LEU A 28 -21.96 3.07 0.98
N ARG A 29 -22.59 2.02 0.44
CA ARG A 29 -23.89 2.13 -0.25
C ARG A 29 -25.01 2.46 0.74
N GLU A 30 -25.02 1.85 1.92
CA GLU A 30 -25.98 2.16 2.98
C GLU A 30 -25.81 3.59 3.50
N CYS A 31 -24.57 4.03 3.69
CA CYS A 31 -24.24 5.40 4.07
C CYS A 31 -24.83 6.38 3.05
N ARG A 32 -24.59 6.17 1.75
CA ARG A 32 -25.13 7.01 0.66
C ARG A 32 -26.66 7.02 0.62
N ALA A 33 -27.29 5.85 0.79
CA ALA A 33 -28.75 5.74 0.75
C ALA A 33 -29.44 6.46 1.91
N THR A 34 -28.79 6.53 3.08
CA THR A 34 -29.42 7.07 4.30
C THR A 34 -29.22 8.58 4.46
N THR A 35 -28.19 9.15 3.85
CA THR A 35 -27.78 10.54 4.12
C THR A 35 -28.26 11.56 3.08
N ASN A 36 -28.81 11.13 1.94
CA ASN A 36 -29.03 12.00 0.77
C ASN A 36 -27.78 12.83 0.38
N LEU A 37 -26.59 12.43 0.84
CA LEU A 37 -25.33 13.13 0.55
C LEU A 37 -24.84 12.64 -0.82
N SER A 38 -24.87 13.54 -1.81
CA SER A 38 -24.37 13.30 -3.17
C SER A 38 -22.83 13.41 -3.28
N VAL A 39 -22.13 13.46 -2.15
CA VAL A 39 -20.67 13.63 -2.13
C VAL A 39 -19.95 12.32 -2.43
N PRO A 40 -18.86 12.36 -3.22
CA PRO A 40 -18.05 11.19 -3.51
C PRO A 40 -17.35 10.67 -2.25
N ALA A 41 -17.04 9.37 -2.24
CA ALA A 41 -16.13 8.83 -1.23
C ALA A 41 -14.70 9.16 -1.62
N LEU A 42 -13.84 9.42 -0.64
CA LEU A 42 -12.42 9.58 -0.90
C LEU A 42 -11.84 8.24 -1.37
N GLU A 43 -11.49 8.14 -2.65
CA GLU A 43 -11.01 6.89 -3.27
C GLU A 43 -9.60 6.50 -2.85
N VAL A 44 -8.87 7.45 -2.27
CA VAL A 44 -7.51 7.25 -1.77
C VAL A 44 -7.58 6.65 -0.36
N LEU A 45 -7.77 5.34 -0.29
CA LEU A 45 -7.90 4.61 0.97
C LEU A 45 -6.51 4.17 1.49
N LEU A 46 -6.27 4.45 2.77
CA LEU A 46 -5.10 4.00 3.52
C LEU A 46 -5.34 2.62 4.14
N GLY A 47 -4.32 2.07 4.81
CA GLY A 47 -4.41 0.75 5.45
C GLY A 47 -4.32 -0.40 4.46
N GLY A 48 -3.85 -0.12 3.25
CA GLY A 48 -3.63 -1.11 2.20
C GLY A 48 -2.28 -1.80 2.30
N ARG A 49 -2.21 -3.03 1.78
CA ARG A 49 -0.96 -3.78 1.59
C ARG A 49 -0.09 -3.14 0.51
N TRP A 50 1.21 -3.12 0.74
CA TRP A 50 2.20 -2.50 -0.15
C TRP A 50 3.42 -3.40 -0.39
N ASP A 51 3.69 -3.67 -1.67
CA ASP A 51 4.96 -4.26 -2.09
C ASP A 51 5.95 -3.16 -2.47
N ASN A 52 6.95 -2.95 -1.59
CA ASN A 52 7.93 -1.90 -1.76
C ASN A 52 8.92 -2.16 -2.90
N LEU A 53 9.14 -3.43 -3.30
CA LEU A 53 10.05 -3.72 -4.42
C LEU A 53 9.43 -3.30 -5.75
N ARG A 54 8.12 -3.54 -5.90
CA ARG A 54 7.35 -3.27 -7.13
C ARG A 54 6.67 -1.90 -7.14
N ASN A 55 6.58 -1.21 -6.01
CA ASN A 55 5.73 -0.04 -5.79
C ASN A 55 4.28 -0.31 -6.21
N MET A 56 3.70 -1.39 -5.69
CA MET A 56 2.33 -1.78 -6.00
C MET A 56 1.51 -1.88 -4.72
N ASP A 57 0.38 -1.18 -4.71
CA ASP A 57 -0.71 -1.51 -3.80
C ASP A 57 -1.27 -2.86 -4.20
N THR A 58 -1.63 -3.67 -3.22
CA THR A 58 -2.17 -4.99 -3.53
C THR A 58 -3.56 -5.23 -2.94
N GLY A 59 -4.10 -4.46 -1.99
CA GLY A 59 -5.33 -4.86 -1.25
C GLY A 59 -5.43 -4.20 0.14
N ARG A 60 -6.25 -4.75 1.06
CA ARG A 60 -6.52 -4.19 2.42
C ARG A 60 -5.90 -5.02 3.56
N VAL A 61 -5.32 -4.34 4.54
CA VAL A 61 -4.81 -4.93 5.81
C VAL A 61 -5.63 -4.44 7.01
N ILE A 62 -6.16 -3.22 6.92
CA ILE A 62 -6.98 -2.59 7.95
C ILE A 62 -8.46 -2.80 7.60
N ASN A 63 -9.28 -3.00 8.64
CA ASN A 63 -10.73 -3.03 8.50
C ASN A 63 -11.25 -1.59 8.36
N ILE A 64 -12.03 -1.32 7.31
CA ILE A 64 -12.45 0.03 6.94
C ILE A 64 -13.98 0.10 7.02
N GLY A 65 -14.49 0.96 7.91
CA GLY A 65 -15.90 1.23 8.14
C GLY A 65 -16.33 2.64 7.71
N TYR A 66 -17.64 2.80 7.47
CA TYR A 66 -18.28 4.11 7.20
C TYR A 66 -19.51 4.32 8.12
N PHE A 67 -19.44 3.79 9.34
CA PHE A 67 -20.56 3.78 10.29
C PHE A 67 -20.86 5.18 10.84
N GLN A 68 -19.82 5.97 11.08
CA GLN A 68 -19.95 7.33 11.63
C GLN A 68 -20.27 8.37 10.55
N ARG A 69 -20.18 7.99 9.27
CA ARG A 69 -20.54 8.82 8.10
C ARG A 69 -19.76 10.14 8.08
N GLN A 70 -18.50 10.07 8.45
CA GLN A 70 -17.63 11.22 8.54
C GLN A 70 -17.38 11.82 7.14
N THR A 71 -17.18 13.13 7.12
CA THR A 71 -16.73 13.86 5.95
C THR A 71 -15.42 14.59 6.24
N THR A 72 -14.71 14.97 5.18
CA THR A 72 -13.61 15.92 5.29
C THR A 72 -14.09 17.24 5.92
N GLY A 73 -13.20 18.01 6.55
CA GLY A 73 -13.58 19.25 7.23
C GLY A 73 -14.19 20.33 6.32
N ASP A 74 -13.99 20.21 5.01
CA ASP A 74 -14.62 21.04 3.97
C ASP A 74 -15.91 20.44 3.38
N GLY A 75 -16.32 19.25 3.83
CA GLY A 75 -17.55 18.58 3.43
C GLY A 75 -17.55 17.99 2.01
N LEU A 76 -16.40 17.93 1.33
CA LEU A 76 -16.34 17.51 -0.07
C LEU A 76 -16.32 15.99 -0.28
N TYR A 77 -15.80 15.22 0.68
CA TYR A 77 -15.70 13.76 0.56
C TYR A 77 -16.17 13.04 1.81
N LEU A 78 -16.74 11.85 1.61
CA LEU A 78 -16.92 10.87 2.68
C LEU A 78 -15.59 10.19 2.99
N ILE A 79 -15.27 10.09 4.28
CA ILE A 79 -14.06 9.45 4.78
C ILE A 79 -14.42 8.26 5.67
N PRO A 80 -13.62 7.18 5.67
CA PRO A 80 -13.77 6.10 6.63
C PRO A 80 -13.61 6.54 8.08
N ASP A 81 -14.16 5.75 8.99
CA ASP A 81 -14.13 6.03 10.42
C ASP A 81 -12.71 5.90 11.02
N GLU A 82 -11.86 5.07 10.41
CA GLU A 82 -10.49 4.77 10.86
C GLU A 82 -9.44 5.75 10.34
N VAL A 83 -9.84 6.79 9.59
CA VAL A 83 -8.90 7.77 9.03
C VAL A 83 -9.31 9.20 9.35
N PHE A 84 -8.32 10.10 9.33
CA PHE A 84 -8.56 11.54 9.38
C PHE A 84 -7.83 12.25 8.26
N VAL A 85 -8.37 13.39 7.86
CA VAL A 85 -7.89 14.17 6.72
C VAL A 85 -7.49 15.56 7.17
N ILE A 86 -6.30 15.98 6.74
CA ILE A 86 -5.77 17.33 6.95
C ILE A 86 -5.83 18.05 5.60
N PRO A 87 -6.72 19.04 5.42
CA PRO A 87 -6.79 19.84 4.21
C PRO A 87 -5.66 20.87 4.16
N TYR A 88 -5.10 21.07 2.96
CA TYR A 88 -4.16 22.16 2.72
C TYR A 88 -4.93 23.41 2.28
N LYS A 89 -4.72 24.53 3.00
CA LYS A 89 -5.41 25.81 2.76
C LYS A 89 -4.93 26.55 1.51
N GLU A 90 -3.70 26.29 1.06
CA GLU A 90 -3.13 26.85 -0.15
C GLU A 90 -2.87 25.71 -1.14
N THR A 91 -3.62 25.69 -2.25
CA THR A 91 -3.37 24.78 -3.38
C THR A 91 -2.13 25.25 -4.14
N GLY A 92 -0.97 25.15 -3.50
CA GLY A 92 0.33 25.44 -4.10
C GLY A 92 0.66 24.36 -5.11
N VAL A 93 0.65 24.70 -6.39
CA VAL A 93 1.18 23.84 -7.44
C VAL A 93 2.70 23.80 -7.30
N GLU A 94 3.23 22.64 -6.96
CA GLU A 94 4.67 22.43 -6.89
C GLU A 94 5.19 22.01 -8.25
N THR A 95 6.07 22.83 -8.82
CA THR A 95 6.80 22.48 -10.03
C THR A 95 8.21 22.07 -9.66
N SER A 96 8.68 20.97 -10.21
CA SER A 96 10.04 20.48 -10.02
C SER A 96 10.64 20.02 -11.31
N SER A 97 11.97 20.04 -11.35
CA SER A 97 12.74 19.44 -12.41
C SER A 97 14.03 18.87 -11.85
N GLU A 98 14.41 17.71 -12.36
CA GLU A 98 15.61 16.99 -11.96
C GLU A 98 16.23 16.28 -13.15
N ILE A 99 17.55 16.12 -13.09
CA ILE A 99 18.32 15.29 -13.99
C ILE A 99 18.72 14.05 -13.20
N ILE A 100 18.36 12.89 -13.72
CA ILE A 100 18.64 11.57 -13.13
C ILE A 100 19.66 10.91 -14.03
N SER A 101 20.93 11.03 -13.65
CA SER A 101 22.08 10.45 -14.33
C SER A 101 22.06 8.92 -14.29
N SER A 102 21.55 8.34 -13.20
CA SER A 102 21.54 6.89 -12.99
C SER A 102 20.18 6.38 -12.49
N TRP A 103 19.71 5.28 -13.08
CA TRP A 103 18.52 4.54 -12.68
C TRP A 103 18.59 4.01 -11.24
N GLN A 104 19.80 3.93 -10.66
CA GLN A 104 20.01 3.59 -9.25
C GLN A 104 19.61 4.73 -8.31
N GLU A 105 19.73 5.98 -8.73
CA GLU A 105 19.39 7.16 -7.92
C GLU A 105 17.93 7.59 -8.09
N GLN A 106 17.19 6.94 -8.99
CA GLN A 106 15.81 7.28 -9.27
C GLN A 106 14.95 7.26 -8.00
N LYS A 107 14.32 8.40 -7.74
CA LYS A 107 13.24 8.56 -6.75
C LYS A 107 11.88 8.28 -7.40
N SER A 108 11.05 7.48 -6.73
CA SER A 108 9.70 7.17 -7.20
C SER A 108 8.83 8.42 -7.24
N SER A 109 8.05 8.57 -8.30
CA SER A 109 7.15 9.73 -8.47
C SER A 109 5.88 9.67 -7.64
N THR A 110 5.52 8.51 -7.06
CA THR A 110 4.26 8.31 -6.32
C THR A 110 4.44 7.59 -4.98
N SER A 111 5.66 7.20 -4.64
CA SER A 111 5.96 6.39 -3.46
C SER A 111 7.38 6.67 -2.97
N HIS A 112 7.78 7.94 -2.97
CA HIS A 112 9.12 8.31 -2.59
C HIS A 112 9.34 8.05 -1.10
N SER A 113 8.42 8.51 -0.25
CA SER A 113 8.60 8.46 1.21
C SER A 113 8.71 7.04 1.74
N ILE A 114 7.82 6.12 1.33
CA ILE A 114 7.87 4.69 1.72
C ILE A 114 9.11 3.94 1.21
N ASN A 115 9.74 4.41 0.12
CA ASN A 115 10.97 3.80 -0.40
C ASN A 115 12.23 4.28 0.35
N VAL A 116 12.21 5.46 0.97
CA VAL A 116 13.31 5.99 1.78
C VAL A 116 13.18 5.65 3.27
N GLU A 117 12.00 5.21 3.71
CA GLU A 117 11.72 4.74 5.07
C GLU A 117 12.46 3.42 5.41
N MET A 118 12.43 3.07 6.70
CA MET A 118 13.15 1.92 7.24
C MET A 118 12.69 0.61 6.57
N SER A 119 13.63 -0.06 5.92
CA SER A 119 13.42 -1.30 5.16
C SER A 119 14.66 -2.18 5.27
N PHE A 120 14.53 -3.47 4.99
CA PHE A 120 15.63 -4.44 5.12
C PHE A 120 16.80 -4.13 4.19
N ILE A 121 16.52 -3.89 2.90
CA ILE A 121 17.54 -3.54 1.89
C ILE A 121 17.02 -2.33 1.10
N SER A 122 17.27 -1.13 1.60
CA SER A 122 16.71 0.12 1.06
C SER A 122 17.08 0.38 -0.41
N VAL A 123 18.25 -0.09 -0.85
CA VAL A 123 18.72 0.03 -2.24
C VAL A 123 17.81 -0.68 -3.25
N LEU A 124 17.09 -1.72 -2.81
CA LEU A 124 16.21 -2.53 -3.67
C LEU A 124 14.79 -1.96 -3.81
N ASN A 125 14.42 -1.02 -2.94
CA ASN A 125 13.09 -0.41 -2.92
C ASN A 125 12.77 0.27 -4.26
N GLY A 126 11.60 -0.04 -4.81
CA GLY A 126 11.10 0.47 -6.08
C GLY A 126 11.85 0.01 -7.33
N LYS A 127 12.90 -0.81 -7.22
CA LYS A 127 13.73 -1.21 -8.38
C LYS A 127 13.03 -2.18 -9.34
N PHE A 128 11.97 -2.84 -8.89
CA PHE A 128 11.12 -3.69 -9.74
C PHE A 128 9.85 -2.96 -10.21
N SER A 129 9.72 -1.66 -9.92
CA SER A 129 8.61 -0.87 -10.43
C SER A 129 8.71 -0.67 -11.94
N LYS A 130 7.56 -0.55 -12.60
CA LYS A 130 7.49 -0.25 -14.04
C LYS A 130 8.23 1.04 -14.40
N GLU A 131 8.21 2.02 -13.50
CA GLU A 131 8.90 3.30 -13.67
C GLU A 131 10.42 3.10 -13.71
N ASN A 132 10.99 2.36 -12.74
CA ASN A 132 12.43 2.10 -12.68
C ASN A 132 12.90 1.21 -13.83
N GLN A 133 12.18 0.13 -14.13
CA GLN A 133 12.55 -0.78 -15.21
C GLN A 133 12.56 -0.09 -16.57
N ARG A 134 11.59 0.79 -16.84
CA ARG A 134 11.57 1.60 -18.06
C ARG A 134 12.76 2.55 -18.12
N MET A 135 13.04 3.28 -17.04
CA MET A 135 14.19 4.18 -16.97
C MET A 135 15.49 3.44 -17.20
N LYS A 136 15.73 2.33 -16.49
CA LYS A 136 16.91 1.49 -16.66
C LYS A 136 17.07 1.02 -18.11
N THR A 137 15.99 0.57 -18.73
CA THR A 137 16.02 0.10 -20.13
C THR A 137 16.51 1.20 -21.07
N HIS A 138 15.96 2.41 -20.97
CA HIS A 138 16.36 3.53 -21.82
C HIS A 138 17.75 4.07 -21.50
N GLN A 139 18.13 4.19 -20.23
CA GLN A 139 19.47 4.67 -19.88
C GLN A 139 20.57 3.71 -20.35
N VAL A 140 20.35 2.40 -20.21
CA VAL A 140 21.34 1.38 -20.60
C VAL A 140 21.35 1.17 -22.12
N LYS A 141 20.19 1.04 -22.77
CA LYS A 141 20.12 0.73 -24.20
C LYS A 141 20.48 1.93 -25.08
N ASP A 142 20.05 3.11 -24.67
CA ASP A 142 20.15 4.33 -25.47
C ASP A 142 21.31 5.23 -25.01
N SER A 143 22.10 4.79 -24.02
CA SER A 143 23.18 5.59 -23.39
C SER A 143 22.72 6.99 -23.01
N SER A 144 21.51 7.07 -22.43
CA SER A 144 20.80 8.33 -22.20
C SER A 144 20.74 8.69 -20.73
N THR A 145 20.58 9.98 -20.45
CA THR A 145 20.25 10.51 -19.12
C THR A 145 18.78 10.85 -19.07
N THR A 146 18.12 10.68 -17.91
CA THR A 146 16.71 11.02 -17.79
C THR A 146 16.52 12.39 -17.17
N THR A 147 15.87 13.29 -17.89
CA THR A 147 15.38 14.55 -17.33
C THR A 147 13.91 14.39 -16.98
N ARG A 148 13.52 14.80 -15.78
CA ARG A 148 12.14 14.73 -15.30
C ARG A 148 11.68 16.13 -14.93
N VAL A 149 10.49 16.51 -15.41
CA VAL A 149 9.78 17.72 -14.99
C VAL A 149 8.43 17.28 -14.44
N GLN A 150 8.06 17.76 -13.26
CA GLN A 150 6.82 17.40 -12.60
C GLN A 150 6.06 18.62 -12.13
N VAL A 151 4.74 18.52 -12.19
CA VAL A 151 3.80 19.46 -11.60
C VAL A 151 2.93 18.66 -10.64
N ARG A 152 2.90 19.04 -9.37
CA ARG A 152 2.21 18.32 -8.29
C ARG A 152 1.22 19.26 -7.60
N ASN A 153 0.02 18.76 -7.34
CA ASN A 153 -1.02 19.49 -6.61
C ASN A 153 -1.41 18.68 -5.37
N PHE A 154 -0.97 19.12 -4.20
CA PHE A 154 -1.28 18.47 -2.92
C PHE A 154 -2.56 19.08 -2.34
N ILE A 155 -3.62 18.27 -2.21
CA ILE A 155 -4.93 18.74 -1.74
C ILE A 155 -5.17 18.32 -0.29
N TYR A 156 -4.89 17.05 0.03
CA TYR A 156 -5.09 16.49 1.36
C TYR A 156 -3.87 15.67 1.80
N THR A 157 -3.62 15.67 3.10
CA THR A 157 -2.89 14.59 3.77
C THR A 157 -3.91 13.71 4.48
N VAL A 158 -3.91 12.42 4.15
CA VAL A 158 -4.74 11.41 4.80
C VAL A 158 -3.86 10.63 5.77
N LYS A 159 -4.37 10.30 6.95
CA LYS A 159 -3.69 9.48 7.97
C LYS A 159 -4.66 8.49 8.61
N VAL A 160 -4.14 7.34 9.04
CA VAL A 160 -4.89 6.34 9.81
C VAL A 160 -4.78 6.65 11.31
N TYR A 161 -5.87 6.49 12.07
CA TYR A 161 -5.82 6.55 13.54
C TYR A 161 -5.02 5.37 14.10
N PRO A 162 -4.26 5.52 15.21
CA PRO A 162 -3.39 4.46 15.72
C PRO A 162 -4.12 3.25 16.33
N ASP A 163 -5.39 3.38 16.70
CA ASP A 163 -6.24 2.38 17.38
C ASP A 163 -7.16 1.59 16.42
N PHE A 164 -6.76 1.48 15.16
CA PHE A 164 -7.52 0.77 14.14
C PHE A 164 -7.62 -0.75 14.38
N THR A 165 -8.62 -1.37 13.76
CA THR A 165 -8.79 -2.83 13.78
C THR A 165 -8.26 -3.48 12.50
N LEU A 166 -7.65 -4.66 12.61
CA LEU A 166 -7.14 -5.41 11.46
C LEU A 166 -8.28 -6.08 10.68
N ASP A 167 -8.10 -6.22 9.36
CA ASP A 167 -9.01 -6.99 8.51
C ASP A 167 -9.06 -8.45 8.99
N ALA A 168 -10.27 -9.02 9.04
CA ALA A 168 -10.49 -10.36 9.57
C ALA A 168 -9.65 -11.43 8.86
N ARG A 169 -9.39 -11.30 7.55
CA ARG A 169 -8.56 -12.26 6.80
C ARG A 169 -7.09 -12.14 7.17
N PHE A 170 -6.62 -10.91 7.35
CA PHE A 170 -5.25 -10.66 7.79
C PHE A 170 -5.03 -11.23 9.20
N ALA A 171 -5.97 -10.95 10.10
CA ALA A 171 -5.93 -11.48 11.46
C ALA A 171 -6.01 -13.02 11.47
N GLN A 172 -6.84 -13.62 10.63
CA GLN A 172 -6.96 -15.07 10.52
C GLN A 172 -5.65 -15.71 10.06
N GLN A 173 -4.99 -15.15 9.04
CA GLN A 173 -3.71 -15.69 8.55
C GLN A 173 -2.60 -15.58 9.59
N ALA A 174 -2.57 -14.52 10.39
CA ALA A 174 -1.65 -14.40 11.52
C ALA A 174 -1.95 -15.45 12.62
N LYS A 175 -3.23 -15.73 12.89
CA LYS A 175 -3.66 -16.78 13.83
C LYS A 175 -3.26 -18.18 13.34
N GLU A 176 -3.37 -18.47 12.04
CA GLU A 176 -2.89 -19.74 11.46
C GLU A 176 -1.38 -19.94 11.66
N ILE A 177 -0.57 -18.87 11.55
CA ILE A 177 0.86 -18.92 11.85
C ILE A 177 1.09 -19.19 13.34
N ALA A 178 0.32 -18.54 14.22
CA ALA A 178 0.40 -18.76 15.67
C ALA A 178 0.10 -20.23 16.02
N ASP A 179 -0.96 -20.81 15.46
CA ASP A 179 -1.32 -22.21 15.67
C ASP A 179 -0.22 -23.16 15.19
N ALA A 180 0.39 -22.88 14.04
CA ALA A 180 1.51 -23.67 13.54
C ALA A 180 2.76 -23.58 14.45
N ILE A 181 3.01 -22.42 15.07
CA ILE A 181 4.09 -22.22 16.04
C ILE A 181 3.85 -23.05 17.30
N GLU A 182 2.65 -23.00 17.87
CA GLU A 182 2.30 -23.77 19.08
C GLU A 182 2.40 -25.28 18.85
N ASN A 183 2.11 -25.72 17.62
CA ASN A 183 2.24 -27.12 17.21
C ASN A 183 3.65 -27.52 16.74
N ASN A 184 4.67 -26.65 16.92
CA ASN A 184 6.06 -26.88 16.50
C ASN A 184 6.23 -27.23 15.00
N GLN A 185 5.35 -26.72 14.13
CA GLN A 185 5.36 -27.01 12.70
C GLN A 185 6.23 -26.00 11.92
N THR A 186 7.54 -26.04 12.09
CA THR A 186 8.49 -25.05 11.54
C THR A 186 8.35 -24.81 10.03
N ARG A 187 8.27 -25.87 9.23
CA ARG A 187 8.10 -25.75 7.77
C ARG A 187 6.77 -25.10 7.37
N ASN A 188 5.71 -25.36 8.15
CA ASN A 188 4.40 -24.76 7.92
C ASN A 188 4.43 -23.26 8.27
N VAL A 189 5.10 -22.90 9.37
CA VAL A 189 5.32 -21.49 9.76
C VAL A 189 6.02 -20.70 8.66
N ASP A 190 7.08 -21.24 8.07
CA ASP A 190 7.78 -20.58 6.97
C ASP A 190 6.87 -20.38 5.74
N TYR A 191 6.16 -21.42 5.34
CA TYR A 191 5.23 -21.36 4.22
C TYR A 191 4.10 -20.34 4.44
N LEU A 192 3.46 -20.36 5.61
CA LEU A 192 2.37 -19.45 5.94
C LEU A 192 2.84 -18.00 6.03
N SER A 193 4.06 -17.78 6.55
CA SER A 193 4.68 -16.45 6.63
C SER A 193 5.02 -15.92 5.24
N GLU A 194 5.58 -16.75 4.36
CA GLU A 194 5.86 -16.36 2.96
C GLU A 194 4.57 -16.09 2.17
N ARG A 195 3.53 -16.91 2.40
CA ARG A 195 2.20 -16.67 1.85
C ARG A 195 1.62 -15.34 2.35
N MET A 196 1.84 -14.99 3.61
CA MET A 196 1.41 -13.70 4.17
C MET A 196 2.13 -12.52 3.50
N VAL A 197 3.41 -12.64 3.17
CA VAL A 197 4.14 -11.62 2.42
C VAL A 197 3.66 -11.52 0.97
N LEU A 198 3.35 -12.65 0.33
CA LEU A 198 2.73 -12.66 -1.00
C LEU A 198 1.37 -11.95 -0.99
N ASP A 199 0.55 -12.27 0.02
CA ASP A 199 -0.81 -11.77 0.16
C ASP A 199 -0.89 -10.38 0.76
N TYR A 200 0.09 -9.86 1.49
CA TYR A 200 0.00 -8.55 2.15
C TYR A 200 1.19 -7.64 1.88
N GLY A 201 2.08 -8.05 0.98
CA GLY A 201 3.28 -7.31 0.66
C GLY A 201 4.23 -7.22 1.84
N THR A 202 4.97 -6.12 1.89
CA THR A 202 6.07 -5.92 2.85
C THR A 202 5.80 -4.79 3.84
N HIS A 203 4.93 -3.86 3.46
CA HIS A 203 4.58 -2.67 4.25
C HIS A 203 3.07 -2.43 4.23
N VAL A 204 2.60 -1.64 5.18
CA VAL A 204 1.23 -1.12 5.21
C VAL A 204 1.29 0.39 5.15
N ILE A 205 0.50 0.99 4.25
CA ILE A 205 0.45 2.44 4.07
C ILE A 205 -0.37 3.06 5.19
N THR A 206 0.23 3.94 5.98
CA THR A 206 -0.40 4.61 7.12
C THR A 206 -0.59 6.11 6.91
N THR A 207 0.14 6.71 5.96
CA THR A 207 0.08 8.14 5.67
C THR A 207 0.34 8.39 4.19
N ILE A 208 -0.29 9.42 3.65
CA ILE A 208 0.10 10.00 2.35
C ILE A 208 0.65 11.40 2.64
N PRO A 209 1.98 11.55 2.74
CA PRO A 209 2.58 12.82 3.11
C PRO A 209 2.71 13.75 1.90
N LYS A 210 3.00 15.02 2.20
CA LYS A 210 3.49 15.99 1.23
C LYS A 210 5.02 15.89 1.16
N TYR A 211 5.57 15.61 -0.03
CA TYR A 211 7.02 15.66 -0.24
C TYR A 211 7.41 16.87 -1.10
N PRO A 212 8.34 17.73 -0.65
CA PRO A 212 8.71 18.94 -1.35
C PRO A 212 9.40 18.63 -2.68
N ALA A 213 8.91 19.26 -3.74
CA ALA A 213 9.51 19.18 -5.08
C ALA A 213 10.53 20.32 -5.30
N LYS A 214 11.70 20.04 -5.89
CA LYS A 214 12.76 21.04 -6.12
C LYS A 214 12.78 21.52 -7.58
N LEU A 215 12.86 22.84 -7.80
CA LEU A 215 12.88 23.46 -9.13
C LEU A 215 14.33 23.59 -9.65
N CYS A 216 14.55 23.25 -10.91
CA CYS A 216 15.76 23.58 -11.68
C CYS A 216 15.39 24.21 -13.04
N ALA A 217 16.16 25.20 -13.50
CA ALA A 217 15.93 25.82 -14.81
C ALA A 217 16.50 24.94 -15.94
N LEU A 218 15.69 24.61 -16.95
CA LEU A 218 16.13 23.91 -18.16
C LEU A 218 15.97 24.85 -19.35
N GLN A 219 17.07 25.42 -19.84
CA GLN A 219 17.06 26.33 -21.00
C GLN A 219 17.69 25.74 -22.29
N THR A 220 18.22 24.51 -22.28
CA THR A 220 18.96 24.00 -23.47
C THR A 220 18.83 22.49 -23.68
N TYR A 221 17.63 21.96 -23.96
CA TYR A 221 17.41 20.49 -23.99
C TYR A 221 16.69 19.92 -25.23
N GLN A 222 16.02 20.75 -26.05
CA GLN A 222 15.08 20.22 -27.06
C GLN A 222 15.72 19.48 -28.26
N SER A 223 17.01 19.67 -28.55
CA SER A 223 17.66 19.06 -29.73
C SER A 223 18.18 17.63 -29.53
N ASN A 224 18.36 17.16 -28.28
CA ASN A 224 19.01 15.88 -27.97
C ASN A 224 18.04 14.86 -27.32
N ILE A 225 16.73 15.01 -27.53
CA ILE A 225 15.71 14.15 -26.92
C ILE A 225 15.60 12.84 -27.70
N GLN A 226 16.01 11.73 -27.09
CA GLN A 226 15.89 10.39 -27.66
C GLN A 226 14.52 9.75 -27.38
N TYR A 227 13.95 10.03 -26.21
CA TYR A 227 12.62 9.58 -25.80
C TYR A 227 11.96 10.64 -24.91
N SER A 228 10.66 10.86 -25.11
CA SER A 228 9.84 11.74 -24.28
C SER A 228 8.56 11.03 -23.89
N LEU A 229 8.21 11.13 -22.60
CA LEU A 229 6.97 10.60 -22.06
C LEU A 229 6.32 11.64 -21.18
N ILE A 230 5.06 11.96 -21.48
CA ILE A 230 4.22 12.75 -20.59
C ILE A 230 3.26 11.79 -19.90
N GLN A 231 3.30 11.75 -18.57
CA GLN A 231 2.45 10.89 -17.75
C GLN A 231 1.66 11.72 -16.76
N SER A 232 0.34 11.68 -16.88
CA SER A 232 -0.58 12.25 -15.90
C SER A 232 -0.98 11.14 -14.92
N HIS A 233 -0.75 11.35 -13.63
CA HIS A 233 -1.15 10.42 -12.58
C HIS A 233 -2.54 10.73 -12.01
N VAL A 234 -3.29 11.66 -12.61
CA VAL A 234 -4.56 12.15 -12.07
C VAL A 234 -5.70 11.18 -12.42
N GLY A 235 -6.68 11.01 -11.52
CA GLY A 235 -7.95 10.39 -11.87
C GLY A 235 -8.89 11.29 -12.68
N GLY A 236 -8.50 12.53 -13.02
CA GLY A 236 -9.31 13.53 -13.71
C GLY A 236 -9.30 13.39 -15.23
N ILE A 237 -9.36 14.51 -15.96
CA ILE A 237 -9.27 14.47 -17.43
C ILE A 237 -7.85 14.05 -17.88
N PRO A 238 -7.72 13.13 -18.85
CA PRO A 238 -6.43 12.77 -19.42
C PRO A 238 -5.70 14.01 -19.95
N PHE A 239 -4.37 14.01 -19.85
CA PHE A 239 -3.57 15.08 -20.41
C PHE A 239 -3.68 15.09 -21.95
N TYR A 240 -3.85 16.28 -22.52
CA TYR A 240 -3.74 16.53 -23.95
C TYR A 240 -2.99 17.83 -24.20
N PRO A 241 -2.20 17.94 -25.28
CA PRO A 241 -1.53 19.18 -25.64
C PRO A 241 -2.54 20.34 -25.80
N GLY A 242 -2.30 21.47 -25.13
CA GLY A 242 -3.18 22.65 -25.14
C GLY A 242 -4.12 22.79 -23.94
N ILE A 243 -4.18 21.80 -23.03
CA ILE A 243 -4.85 21.98 -21.74
C ILE A 243 -4.14 23.06 -20.89
N THR A 244 -4.90 23.94 -20.26
CA THR A 244 -4.33 24.94 -19.33
C THR A 244 -4.12 24.35 -17.94
N LEU A 245 -3.13 24.88 -17.20
CA LEU A 245 -2.89 24.46 -15.81
C LEU A 245 -4.13 24.64 -14.94
N GLN A 246 -4.86 25.74 -15.12
CA GLN A 246 -6.10 26.02 -14.41
C GLN A 246 -7.15 24.93 -14.67
N LYS A 247 -7.42 24.60 -15.94
CA LYS A 247 -8.41 23.58 -16.32
C LYS A 247 -8.00 22.21 -15.80
N TRP A 248 -6.71 21.92 -15.77
CA TRP A 248 -6.18 20.70 -15.17
C TRP A 248 -6.44 20.66 -13.65
N GLN A 249 -6.15 21.74 -12.92
CA GLN A 249 -6.39 21.83 -11.47
C GLN A 249 -7.88 21.70 -11.11
N GLU A 250 -8.77 22.33 -11.88
CA GLU A 250 -10.22 22.23 -11.65
C GLU A 250 -10.72 20.79 -11.80
N SER A 251 -10.13 20.02 -12.72
CA SER A 251 -10.50 18.62 -12.96
C SER A 251 -10.07 17.65 -11.86
N THR A 252 -9.12 18.03 -11.00
CA THR A 252 -8.59 17.11 -9.97
C THR A 252 -9.56 16.92 -8.79
N ARG A 253 -10.56 17.79 -8.65
CA ARG A 253 -11.48 17.80 -7.49
C ARG A 253 -12.37 16.57 -7.38
N ASN A 254 -12.60 15.77 -8.41
CA ASN A 254 -13.49 14.61 -8.26
C ASN A 254 -12.73 13.28 -8.20
N ASN A 255 -11.46 13.26 -8.61
CA ASN A 255 -10.74 12.03 -8.84
C ASN A 255 -9.29 12.18 -8.33
N LEU A 256 -9.17 12.13 -7.01
CA LEU A 256 -7.90 12.25 -6.31
C LEU A 256 -7.11 10.94 -6.38
N VAL A 257 -5.78 11.06 -6.37
CA VAL A 257 -4.87 9.92 -6.34
C VAL A 257 -3.79 10.12 -5.28
N ALA A 258 -3.21 9.03 -4.79
CA ALA A 258 -2.04 9.10 -3.92
C ALA A 258 -0.78 9.45 -4.73
N ILE A 259 -0.26 10.65 -4.50
CA ILE A 259 0.98 11.19 -5.11
C ILE A 259 2.23 10.96 -4.27
N ASP A 260 2.07 10.52 -3.03
CA ASP A 260 3.13 9.93 -2.22
C ASP A 260 2.52 8.96 -1.20
N ARG A 261 3.33 8.12 -0.57
CA ARG A 261 2.90 7.14 0.44
C ARG A 261 4.00 6.98 1.49
N SER A 262 3.60 6.75 2.73
CA SER A 262 4.43 6.41 3.89
C SER A 262 3.78 5.27 4.66
N GLY A 263 4.59 4.44 5.30
CA GLY A 263 4.10 3.24 5.94
C GLY A 263 5.11 2.57 6.88
N PHE A 264 4.65 1.50 7.53
CA PHE A 264 5.52 0.68 8.38
C PHE A 264 5.63 -0.73 7.83
N PRO A 265 6.71 -1.46 8.16
CA PRO A 265 6.85 -2.87 7.81
C PRO A 265 5.66 -3.71 8.33
N LEU A 266 5.28 -4.73 7.57
CA LEU A 266 4.08 -5.54 7.84
C LEU A 266 4.05 -6.16 9.25
N HIS A 267 5.21 -6.65 9.72
CA HIS A 267 5.33 -7.30 11.03
C HIS A 267 5.10 -6.34 12.21
N TYR A 268 5.20 -5.02 12.00
CA TYR A 268 4.98 -4.02 13.06
C TYR A 268 3.53 -4.00 13.56
N PHE A 269 2.60 -4.44 12.70
CA PHE A 269 1.18 -4.53 13.01
C PHE A 269 0.78 -5.85 13.68
N ILE A 270 1.74 -6.73 13.97
CA ILE A 270 1.54 -7.96 14.72
C ILE A 270 2.08 -7.75 16.13
N ASN A 271 1.20 -7.27 17.02
CA ASN A 271 1.53 -6.97 18.40
C ASN A 271 0.38 -7.34 19.35
N THR A 272 0.65 -7.25 20.66
CA THR A 272 -0.31 -7.64 21.70
C THR A 272 -1.57 -6.78 21.74
N ASN A 273 -1.52 -5.55 21.22
CA ASN A 273 -2.72 -4.69 21.16
C ASN A 273 -3.65 -5.13 20.03
N THR A 274 -3.08 -5.57 18.90
CA THR A 274 -3.83 -6.06 17.74
C THR A 274 -4.30 -7.51 17.86
N PHE A 275 -3.61 -8.32 18.69
CA PHE A 275 -3.93 -9.73 18.95
C PHE A 275 -4.03 -9.99 20.46
N PRO A 276 -5.05 -9.43 21.14
CA PRO A 276 -5.19 -9.58 22.60
C PRO A 276 -5.54 -11.02 23.01
N ASP A 277 -6.13 -11.82 22.10
CA ASP A 277 -6.53 -13.21 22.36
C ASP A 277 -5.34 -14.19 22.40
N LEU A 278 -4.16 -13.78 21.92
CA LEU A 278 -3.00 -14.66 21.80
C LEU A 278 -1.97 -14.38 22.91
N PRO A 279 -1.25 -15.42 23.40
CA PRO A 279 -0.18 -15.22 24.36
C PRO A 279 0.93 -14.31 23.79
N GLN A 280 1.42 -13.38 24.61
CA GLN A 280 2.47 -12.43 24.21
C GLN A 280 3.72 -13.10 23.58
N PRO A 281 4.25 -14.22 24.11
CA PRO A 281 5.38 -14.90 23.48
C PRO A 281 5.07 -15.42 22.06
N THR A 282 3.84 -15.89 21.84
CA THR A 282 3.38 -16.41 20.55
C THR A 282 3.29 -15.28 19.54
N VAL A 283 2.67 -14.15 19.91
CA VAL A 283 2.58 -12.96 19.03
C VAL A 283 3.98 -12.47 18.61
N GLY A 284 4.92 -12.42 19.55
CA GLY A 284 6.31 -12.06 19.25
C GLY A 284 6.96 -13.01 18.24
N LYS A 285 6.75 -14.33 18.38
CA LYS A 285 7.25 -15.33 17.42
C LYS A 285 6.61 -15.18 16.03
N VAL A 286 5.31 -14.89 15.95
CA VAL A 286 4.62 -14.63 14.68
C VAL A 286 5.23 -13.41 13.98
N ALA A 287 5.41 -12.30 14.70
CA ALA A 287 6.01 -11.09 14.15
C ALA A 287 7.43 -11.34 13.61
N ILE A 288 8.24 -12.12 14.34
CA ILE A 288 9.58 -12.52 13.90
C ILE A 288 9.52 -13.39 12.64
N ALA A 289 8.64 -14.39 12.59
CA ALA A 289 8.51 -15.27 11.43
C ALA A 289 8.13 -14.49 10.16
N VAL A 290 7.18 -13.56 10.27
CA VAL A 290 6.79 -12.67 9.16
C VAL A 290 7.94 -11.73 8.78
N SER A 291 8.65 -11.18 9.75
CA SER A 291 9.83 -10.33 9.51
C SER A 291 10.92 -11.08 8.72
N GLN A 292 11.21 -12.32 9.10
CA GLN A 292 12.16 -13.18 8.40
C GLN A 292 11.70 -13.54 6.98
N ALA A 293 10.40 -13.79 6.78
CA ALA A 293 9.84 -14.03 5.45
C ALA A 293 10.00 -12.80 4.53
N VAL A 294 9.76 -11.59 5.06
CA VAL A 294 10.02 -10.34 4.31
C VAL A 294 11.52 -10.24 3.99
N GLU A 295 12.41 -10.48 4.94
CA GLU A 295 13.86 -10.44 4.70
C GLU A 295 14.29 -11.44 3.60
N ARG A 296 13.76 -12.67 3.62
CA ARG A 296 13.99 -13.67 2.57
C ARG A 296 13.53 -13.18 1.20
N TYR A 297 12.37 -12.54 1.12
CA TYR A 297 11.86 -11.95 -0.11
C TYR A 297 12.83 -10.90 -0.69
N TYR A 298 13.41 -10.02 0.14
CA TYR A 298 14.43 -9.07 -0.32
C TYR A 298 15.72 -9.77 -0.76
N LYS A 299 16.19 -10.75 0.01
CA LYS A 299 17.43 -11.51 -0.30
C LYS A 299 17.33 -12.25 -1.63
N VAL A 300 16.24 -12.96 -1.89
CA VAL A 300 16.03 -13.72 -3.14
C VAL A 300 15.96 -12.79 -4.36
N ASN A 301 15.43 -11.58 -4.20
CA ASN A 301 15.34 -10.59 -5.27
C ASN A 301 16.60 -9.73 -5.41
N THR A 302 17.59 -9.89 -4.53
CA THR A 302 18.85 -9.17 -4.62
C THR A 302 19.71 -9.82 -5.71
N ARG A 303 20.04 -9.06 -6.74
CA ARG A 303 20.91 -9.50 -7.85
C ARG A 303 22.21 -8.71 -7.83
N PRO A 304 23.26 -9.20 -7.16
CA PRO A 304 24.55 -8.52 -7.14
C PRO A 304 25.17 -8.57 -8.54
N TRP A 305 25.59 -7.41 -9.05
CA TRP A 305 26.27 -7.28 -10.34
C TRP A 305 27.06 -5.98 -10.42
N CYS A 306 27.94 -5.84 -11.43
CA CYS A 306 28.54 -4.57 -11.80
C CYS A 306 27.45 -3.66 -12.38
N VAL A 307 27.20 -2.53 -11.72
CA VAL A 307 26.08 -1.64 -12.03
C VAL A 307 26.50 -0.39 -12.80
N ASP A 308 27.81 -0.15 -12.93
CA ASP A 308 28.36 0.91 -13.75
C ASP A 308 28.28 0.54 -15.22
N VAL A 309 27.81 1.51 -16.02
CA VAL A 309 27.68 1.38 -17.48
C VAL A 309 28.94 1.91 -18.19
N THR A 310 29.98 2.21 -17.42
CA THR A 310 31.29 2.72 -17.87
C THR A 310 32.31 1.61 -18.03
#